data_AF-A0A5J6MZV5-F1
#
_entry.id   AF-A0A5J6MZV5-F1
#
_cell.length_a   1.000
_cell.length_b   1.000
_cell.length_c   1.000
_cell.angle_alpha   90.00
_cell.angle_beta   90.00
_cell.angle_gamma   90.00
#
_symmetry.space_group_name_H-M   'P 1'
#
loop_
_entity.id
_entity.type
_entity.pdbx_description
1 polymer ?
#
loop_
_entity_poly.entity_id
_entity_poly.type
_entity_poly.pdbx_seq_one_letter_code
_entity_poly.pdbx_strand_id
1 'polypeptide(L)'
;MPNPNKKRRLSVYLEPGVTKALAEYAARRAQSRSLIAEAAIASFLSPDAAERQEAALTKRLDQFDRRMARLERDLGIAVETLAVFVRFWLTTNPPLPEPAQAAARAKAGERYDAFVAALGRRLAQGPKLRQEISEDVPANTSSE
;
A
#
# COMPACT_ATOMS: atom_id res chain seq x y z
N MET A 1 27.13 -53.39 3.89
CA MET A 1 26.98 -52.10 3.17
C MET A 1 26.62 -51.01 4.17
N PRO A 2 27.25 -49.81 4.15
CA PRO A 2 26.88 -48.74 5.07
C PRO A 2 25.47 -48.23 4.76
N ASN A 3 24.66 -47.99 5.80
CA ASN A 3 23.26 -47.55 5.66
C ASN A 3 23.21 -46.10 5.11
N PRO A 4 22.60 -45.86 3.94
CA PRO A 4 22.58 -44.53 3.30
C PRO A 4 21.81 -43.46 4.09
N ASN A 5 21.00 -43.85 5.08
CA ASN A 5 20.20 -42.92 5.89
C ASN A 5 20.87 -42.43 7.18
N LYS A 6 22.13 -42.77 7.43
CA LYS A 6 22.81 -42.38 8.68
C LYS A 6 23.38 -40.97 8.56
N LYS A 7 22.85 -40.02 9.36
CA LYS A 7 23.39 -38.65 9.46
C LYS A 7 24.86 -38.67 9.90
N ARG A 8 25.71 -37.92 9.19
CA ARG A 8 27.14 -37.77 9.50
C ARG A 8 27.35 -36.65 10.52
N ARG A 9 28.19 -36.88 11.53
CA ARG A 9 28.57 -35.84 12.49
C ARG A 9 29.39 -34.76 11.77
N LEU A 10 28.93 -33.51 11.86
CA LEU A 10 29.65 -32.32 11.41
C LEU A 10 30.16 -31.57 12.65
N SER A 11 31.45 -31.24 12.67
CA SER A 11 32.05 -30.39 13.71
C SER A 11 32.56 -29.11 13.05
N VAL A 12 31.92 -27.99 13.36
CA VAL A 12 32.23 -26.67 12.83
C VAL A 12 32.25 -25.65 13.96
N TYR A 13 33.16 -24.70 13.87
CA TYR A 13 33.21 -23.58 14.81
C TYR A 13 32.22 -22.51 14.36
N LEU A 14 31.41 -22.03 15.30
CA LEU A 14 30.47 -20.93 15.10
C LEU A 14 30.89 -19.78 16.00
N GLU A 15 30.68 -18.56 15.53
CA GLU A 15 30.84 -17.36 16.34
C GLU A 15 29.90 -17.45 17.58
N PRO A 16 30.32 -16.95 18.77
CA PRO A 16 29.53 -17.10 20.00
C PRO A 16 28.11 -16.53 19.88
N GLY A 17 27.93 -15.40 19.19
CA GLY A 17 26.63 -14.81 18.90
C GLY A 17 25.74 -15.74 18.07
N VAL A 18 26.28 -16.35 17.01
CA VAL A 18 25.56 -17.33 16.18
C VAL A 18 25.14 -18.56 16.99
N THR A 19 26.01 -19.06 17.86
CA THR A 19 25.69 -20.21 18.73
C THR A 19 24.52 -19.90 19.67
N LYS A 20 24.51 -18.69 20.25
CA LYS A 20 23.43 -18.22 21.12
C LYS A 20 22.12 -18.05 20.33
N ALA A 21 22.17 -17.42 19.16
CA ALA A 21 21.00 -17.22 18.31
C ALA A 21 20.38 -18.56 17.87
N LEU A 22 21.20 -19.54 17.47
CA LEU A 22 20.74 -20.89 17.13
C LEU A 22 20.07 -21.58 18.31
N ALA A 23 20.66 -21.46 19.51
CA ALA A 23 20.10 -22.02 20.74
C ALA A 23 18.72 -21.43 21.07
N GLU A 24 18.60 -20.11 21.02
CA GLU A 24 17.34 -19.40 21.28
C GLU A 24 16.27 -19.75 20.24
N TYR A 25 16.64 -19.77 18.95
CA TYR A 25 15.73 -20.10 17.86
C TYR A 25 15.19 -21.54 17.97
N ALA A 26 16.06 -22.49 18.31
CA ALA A 26 15.71 -23.88 18.53
C ALA A 26 14.79 -24.05 19.75
N ALA A 27 15.09 -23.35 20.85
CA ALA A 27 14.28 -23.37 22.07
C ALA A 27 12.87 -22.81 21.84
N ARG A 28 12.74 -21.68 21.12
CA ARG A 28 11.44 -21.07 20.77
C ARG A 28 10.54 -22.00 19.96
N ARG A 29 11.10 -22.98 19.24
CA ARG A 29 10.37 -23.95 18.42
C ARG A 29 10.29 -25.35 19.03
N ALA A 30 10.83 -25.57 20.23
CA ALA A 30 10.96 -26.90 20.84
C ALA A 30 11.63 -27.93 19.92
N GLN A 31 12.63 -27.50 19.14
CA GLN A 31 13.36 -28.35 18.18
C GLN A 31 14.84 -28.47 18.57
N SER A 32 15.53 -29.51 18.12
CA SER A 32 16.96 -29.69 18.41
C SER A 32 17.83 -28.75 17.58
N ARG A 33 18.93 -28.27 18.16
CA ARG A 33 19.89 -27.39 17.46
C ARG A 33 20.43 -28.04 16.18
N SER A 34 20.69 -29.35 16.21
CA SER A 34 21.16 -30.11 15.04
C SER A 34 20.13 -30.15 13.92
N LEU A 35 18.83 -30.28 14.24
CA LEU A 35 17.76 -30.26 13.24
C LEU A 35 17.63 -28.88 12.60
N ILE A 36 17.65 -27.82 13.40
CA ILE A 36 17.62 -26.44 12.88
C ILE A 36 18.84 -26.16 12.00
N ALA A 37 20.04 -26.56 12.45
CA ALA A 37 21.28 -26.34 11.70
C ALA A 37 21.28 -27.10 10.37
N GLU A 38 20.86 -28.36 10.36
CA GLU A 38 20.74 -29.16 9.14
C GLU A 38 19.73 -28.54 8.16
N ALA A 39 18.56 -28.13 8.65
CA ALA A 39 17.54 -27.48 7.82
C ALA A 39 18.04 -26.14 7.24
N ALA A 40 18.75 -25.34 8.04
CA ALA A 40 19.34 -24.08 7.58
C ALA A 40 20.40 -24.31 6.50
N ILE A 41 21.30 -25.28 6.70
CA ILE A 41 22.35 -25.63 5.73
C ILE A 41 21.72 -26.18 4.44
N ALA A 42 20.76 -27.11 4.56
CA ALA A 42 20.07 -27.68 3.41
C ALA A 42 19.28 -26.62 2.62
N SER A 43 18.64 -25.68 3.32
CA SER A 43 17.95 -24.54 2.70
C SER A 43 18.93 -23.60 1.99
N PHE A 44 20.08 -23.32 2.60
CA PHE A 44 21.09 -22.43 2.02
C PHE A 44 21.74 -23.03 0.77
N LEU A 45 21.95 -24.34 0.74
CA LEU A 45 22.57 -25.04 -0.38
C LEU A 45 21.57 -25.47 -1.47
N SER A 46 20.28 -25.21 -1.30
CA SER A 46 19.25 -25.56 -2.29
C SER A 46 19.22 -24.52 -3.41
N PRO A 47 19.42 -24.91 -4.69
CA PRO A 47 19.37 -24.02 -5.84
C PRO A 47 18.03 -23.25 -5.92
N ASP A 48 16.93 -23.93 -5.58
CA ASP A 48 15.57 -23.40 -5.71
C ASP A 48 15.15 -22.46 -4.57
N ALA A 49 15.87 -22.41 -3.45
CA ALA A 49 15.38 -21.69 -2.27
C ALA A 49 15.44 -20.17 -2.45
N ALA A 50 16.55 -19.67 -2.98
CA ALA A 50 16.71 -18.25 -3.31
C ALA A 50 15.79 -17.87 -4.48
N GLU A 51 15.79 -18.66 -5.55
CA GLU A 51 14.99 -18.40 -6.75
C GLU A 51 13.48 -18.39 -6.47
N ARG A 52 12.98 -19.29 -5.61
CA ARG A 52 11.55 -19.28 -5.20
C ARG A 52 11.20 -18.07 -4.34
N GLN A 53 12.08 -17.63 -3.46
CA GLN A 53 11.84 -16.43 -2.64
C GLN A 53 11.82 -15.18 -3.52
N GLU A 54 12.76 -15.06 -4.45
CA GLU A 54 12.81 -13.97 -5.43
C GLU A 54 11.57 -13.98 -6.32
N ALA A 55 11.18 -15.14 -6.87
CA ALA A 55 9.97 -15.25 -7.69
C ALA A 55 8.69 -14.87 -6.92
N ALA A 56 8.57 -15.26 -5.65
CA ALA A 56 7.44 -14.88 -4.81
C ALA A 56 7.41 -13.38 -4.54
N LEU A 57 8.58 -12.76 -4.33
CA LEU A 57 8.70 -11.31 -4.15
C LEU A 57 8.31 -10.56 -5.43
N THR A 58 8.86 -10.95 -6.59
CA THR A 58 8.51 -10.37 -7.89
C THR A 58 7.01 -10.46 -8.17
N LYS A 59 6.42 -11.63 -7.95
CA LYS A 59 4.96 -11.81 -8.11
C LYS A 59 4.15 -10.87 -7.21
N ARG A 60 4.61 -10.64 -5.98
CA ARG A 60 3.94 -9.72 -5.05
C ARG A 60 4.10 -8.27 -5.49
N LEU A 61 5.27 -7.88 -6.02
CA LEU A 61 5.51 -6.57 -6.60
C LEU A 61 4.61 -6.35 -7.83
N ASP A 62 4.54 -7.30 -8.75
CA ASP A 62 3.63 -7.23 -9.91
C ASP A 62 2.17 -7.06 -9.48
N GLN A 63 1.76 -7.72 -8.40
CA GLN A 63 0.42 -7.57 -7.85
C GLN A 63 0.18 -6.17 -7.28
N PHE A 64 1.18 -5.57 -6.63
CA PHE A 64 1.12 -4.19 -6.15
C PHE A 64 1.04 -3.21 -7.30
N ASP A 65 1.87 -3.36 -8.35
CA ASP A 65 1.85 -2.48 -9.52
C ASP A 65 0.48 -2.50 -10.22
N ARG A 66 -0.10 -3.69 -10.40
CA ARG A 66 -1.46 -3.82 -10.95
C ARG A 66 -2.53 -3.18 -10.07
N ARG A 67 -2.36 -3.20 -8.74
CA ARG A 67 -3.29 -2.53 -7.81
C ARG A 67 -3.10 -1.02 -7.87
N MET A 68 -1.87 -0.53 -7.95
CA MET A 68 -1.56 0.90 -8.11
C MET A 68 -2.13 1.44 -9.41
N ALA A 69 -1.90 0.77 -10.54
CA ALA A 69 -2.44 1.20 -11.83
C ALA A 69 -3.99 1.30 -11.83
N ARG A 70 -4.67 0.38 -11.14
CA ARG A 70 -6.13 0.47 -10.95
C ARG A 70 -6.52 1.65 -10.08
N LEU A 71 -5.82 1.88 -8.96
CA LEU A 71 -6.08 3.01 -8.08
C LEU A 71 -5.84 4.35 -8.79
N GLU A 72 -4.79 4.46 -9.60
CA GLU A 72 -4.52 5.65 -10.42
C GLU A 72 -5.66 5.91 -11.41
N ARG A 73 -6.13 4.86 -12.10
CA ARG A 73 -7.28 4.95 -13.01
C ARG A 73 -8.54 5.39 -12.27
N ASP A 74 -8.86 4.75 -11.15
CA ASP A 74 -10.08 5.03 -10.39
C ASP A 74 -10.03 6.43 -9.77
N LEU A 75 -8.85 6.88 -9.34
CA LEU A 75 -8.62 8.25 -8.88
C LEU A 75 -8.79 9.26 -10.02
N GLY A 76 -8.27 8.97 -11.21
CA GLY A 76 -8.47 9.79 -12.40
C GLY A 76 -9.96 9.97 -12.72
N ILE A 77 -10.72 8.87 -12.74
CA ILE A 77 -12.17 8.89 -12.94
C ILE A 77 -12.87 9.74 -11.86
N ALA A 78 -12.47 9.60 -10.60
CA ALA A 78 -13.05 10.39 -9.50
C ALA A 78 -12.77 11.90 -9.65
N VAL A 79 -11.55 12.27 -10.04
CA VAL A 79 -11.16 13.66 -10.29
C VAL A 79 -11.94 14.25 -11.47
N GLU A 80 -12.05 13.51 -12.58
CA GLU A 80 -12.83 13.94 -13.74
C GLU A 80 -14.31 14.10 -13.39
N THR A 81 -14.88 13.13 -12.67
CA THR A 81 -16.28 13.17 -12.22
C THR A 81 -16.53 14.40 -11.32
N LEU A 82 -15.63 14.67 -10.38
CA LEU A 82 -15.72 15.84 -9.50
C LEU A 82 -15.61 17.15 -10.28
N ALA A 83 -14.70 17.23 -11.25
CA ALA A 83 -14.56 18.41 -12.10
C ALA A 83 -15.85 18.69 -12.90
N VAL A 84 -16.44 17.65 -13.50
CA VAL A 84 -17.73 17.75 -14.20
C VAL A 84 -18.84 18.15 -13.24
N PHE A 85 -18.92 17.55 -12.05
CA PHE A 85 -19.92 17.87 -11.04
C PHE A 85 -19.84 19.34 -10.59
N VAL A 86 -18.65 19.83 -10.25
CA VAL A 86 -18.46 21.23 -9.82
C VAL A 86 -18.84 22.20 -10.94
N ARG A 87 -18.44 21.91 -12.18
CA ARG A 87 -18.81 22.74 -13.33
C ARG A 87 -20.33 22.73 -13.56
N PHE A 88 -20.98 21.57 -13.49
CA PHE A 88 -22.43 21.46 -13.60
C PHE A 88 -23.12 22.25 -12.49
N TRP A 89 -22.68 22.09 -11.24
CA TRP A 89 -23.26 22.77 -10.09
C TRP A 89 -23.15 24.30 -10.19
N LEU A 90 -22.01 24.83 -10.64
CA LEU A 90 -21.81 26.28 -10.80
C LEU A 90 -22.54 26.88 -12.01
N THR A 91 -22.90 26.06 -13.00
CA THR A 91 -23.58 26.51 -14.23
C THR A 91 -25.10 26.30 -14.19
N THR A 92 -25.60 25.46 -13.29
CA THR A 92 -27.04 25.23 -13.11
C THR A 92 -27.68 26.44 -12.45
N ASN A 93 -28.35 27.28 -13.24
CA ASN A 93 -29.21 28.37 -12.76
C ASN A 93 -30.67 27.98 -13.04
N PRO A 94 -31.66 28.43 -12.24
CA PRO A 94 -33.06 28.30 -12.60
C PRO A 94 -33.29 28.87 -14.01
N PRO A 95 -34.23 28.33 -14.80
CA PRO A 95 -34.48 28.83 -16.16
C PRO A 95 -34.83 30.32 -16.11
N LEU A 96 -33.98 31.14 -16.73
CA LEU A 96 -34.14 32.59 -16.82
C LEU A 96 -34.69 32.97 -18.19
N PRO A 97 -35.41 34.10 -18.32
CA PRO A 97 -35.82 34.64 -19.62
C PRO A 97 -34.61 34.81 -20.57
N GLU A 98 -34.81 34.60 -21.87
CA GLU A 98 -33.76 34.58 -22.91
C GLU A 98 -32.66 35.66 -22.80
N PRO A 99 -32.94 36.95 -22.52
CA PRO A 99 -31.89 37.97 -22.39
C PRO A 99 -31.02 37.80 -21.13
N ALA A 100 -31.54 37.19 -20.07
CA ALA A 100 -30.80 36.96 -18.82
C ALA A 100 -29.95 35.68 -18.84
N GLN A 101 -30.18 34.76 -19.80
CA GLN A 101 -29.43 33.50 -19.90
C GLN A 101 -27.97 33.71 -20.30
N ALA A 102 -27.69 34.62 -21.24
CA ALA A 102 -26.33 34.90 -21.69
C ALA A 102 -25.47 35.49 -20.55
N ALA A 103 -26.02 36.46 -19.81
CA ALA A 103 -25.38 37.04 -18.63
C ALA A 103 -25.17 36.00 -17.51
N ALA A 104 -26.15 35.12 -17.28
CA ALA A 104 -26.03 34.05 -16.29
C ALA A 104 -24.94 33.02 -16.65
N ARG A 105 -24.80 32.67 -17.94
CA ARG A 105 -23.73 31.78 -18.44
C ARG A 105 -22.35 32.41 -18.28
N ALA A 106 -22.18 33.69 -18.63
CA ALA A 106 -20.91 34.41 -18.44
C ALA A 106 -20.48 34.41 -16.97
N LYS A 107 -21.41 34.75 -16.07
CA LYS A 107 -21.19 34.75 -14.62
C LYS A 107 -20.94 33.36 -14.02
N ALA A 108 -21.36 32.29 -14.69
CA ALA A 108 -21.02 30.93 -14.29
C ALA A 108 -19.57 30.56 -14.66
N GLY A 109 -19.07 31.04 -15.81
CA GLY A 109 -17.67 30.93 -16.19
C GLY A 109 -16.74 31.60 -15.17
N GLU A 110 -17.03 32.86 -14.82
CA GLU A 110 -16.27 33.61 -13.81
C GLU A 110 -16.22 32.90 -12.45
N ARG A 111 -17.34 32.30 -12.02
CA ARG A 111 -17.43 31.52 -10.77
C ARG A 111 -16.54 30.27 -10.81
N TYR A 112 -16.48 29.59 -11.96
CA TYR A 112 -15.62 28.42 -12.13
C TYR A 112 -14.14 28.81 -12.07
N ASP A 113 -13.73 29.86 -12.77
CA ASP A 113 -12.33 30.32 -12.77
C ASP A 113 -11.89 30.77 -11.36
N ALA A 114 -12.78 31.46 -10.64
CA ALA A 114 -12.55 31.83 -9.25
C ALA A 114 -12.39 30.60 -8.33
N PHE A 115 -13.20 29.55 -8.53
CA PHE A 115 -13.06 28.29 -7.81
C PHE A 115 -11.71 27.63 -8.08
N VAL A 116 -11.29 27.51 -9.35
CA VAL A 116 -10.00 26.92 -9.72
C VAL A 116 -8.84 27.68 -9.08
N ALA A 117 -8.88 29.02 -9.11
CA ALA A 117 -7.86 29.86 -8.47
C ALA A 117 -7.83 29.68 -6.93
N ALA A 118 -8.98 29.58 -6.28
CA ALA A 118 -9.07 29.33 -4.84
C ALA A 118 -8.53 27.94 -4.46
N LEU A 119 -8.88 26.91 -5.24
CA LEU A 119 -8.36 25.54 -5.06
C LEU A 119 -6.84 25.50 -5.22
N GLY A 120 -6.30 26.15 -6.25
CA GLY A 120 -4.86 26.24 -6.49
C GLY A 120 -4.11 26.89 -5.32
N ARG A 121 -4.62 28.02 -4.79
CA ARG A 121 -4.04 28.67 -3.59
C ARG A 121 -4.05 27.73 -2.38
N ARG A 122 -5.16 27.03 -2.16
CA ARG A 122 -5.28 26.10 -1.03
C ARG A 122 -4.33 24.92 -1.14
N LEU A 123 -4.14 24.35 -2.33
CA LEU A 123 -3.18 23.26 -2.54
C LEU A 123 -1.72 23.70 -2.35
N ALA A 124 -1.39 24.96 -2.69
CA ALA A 124 -0.05 25.49 -2.55
C ALA A 124 0.31 25.92 -1.12
N GLN A 125 -0.65 26.46 -0.35
CA GLN A 125 -0.36 27.18 0.90
C GLN A 125 -1.30 26.82 2.08
N GLY A 126 -2.37 26.06 1.83
CA GLY A 126 -3.36 25.73 2.87
C GLY A 126 -3.06 24.43 3.62
N PRO A 127 -3.64 24.24 4.82
CA PRO A 127 -3.63 22.95 5.50
C PRO A 127 -4.28 21.89 4.59
N LYS A 128 -3.76 20.66 4.64
CA LYS A 128 -4.35 19.57 3.84
C LYS A 128 -5.78 19.37 4.33
N LEU A 129 -6.73 19.17 3.41
CA LEU A 129 -8.14 18.92 3.77
C LEU A 129 -8.29 17.82 4.85
N ARG A 130 -7.43 16.80 4.83
CA ARG A 130 -7.39 15.74 5.86
C ARG A 130 -7.12 16.23 7.29
N GLN A 131 -6.47 17.38 7.46
CA GLN A 131 -6.18 17.97 8.77
C GLN A 131 -7.38 18.76 9.31
N GLU A 132 -8.34 19.12 8.46
CA GLU A 132 -9.58 19.79 8.85
C GLU A 132 -10.72 18.80 9.14
N ILE A 133 -10.60 17.56 8.66
CA ILE A 133 -11.55 16.48 8.92
C ILE A 133 -11.05 15.74 10.18
N SER A 134 -11.71 15.95 11.32
CA SER A 134 -11.42 15.19 12.56
C SER A 134 -11.61 13.70 12.30
N GLU A 135 -10.59 12.86 12.56
CA GLU A 135 -10.69 11.40 12.55
C GLU A 135 -11.43 10.89 13.80
N ASP A 136 -12.57 11.47 14.15
CA ASP A 136 -13.43 10.96 15.22
C ASP A 136 -14.29 9.81 14.68
N VAL A 137 -13.64 8.68 14.38
CA VAL A 137 -14.32 7.38 14.29
C VAL A 137 -13.95 6.61 15.55
N PRO A 138 -14.78 6.61 16.61
CA PRO A 138 -14.54 5.74 17.75
C PRO A 138 -14.57 4.29 17.24
N ALA A 139 -13.44 3.60 17.39
CA ALA A 139 -13.39 2.16 17.23
C ALA A 139 -14.39 1.55 18.22
N ASN A 140 -15.54 1.13 17.71
CA ASN A 140 -16.54 0.45 18.51
C ASN A 140 -15.92 -0.87 18.99
N THR A 141 -15.41 -0.86 20.22
CA THR A 141 -14.96 -2.04 20.93
C THR A 141 -16.20 -2.74 21.44
N SER A 142 -16.85 -3.48 20.54
CA SER A 142 -17.88 -4.44 20.92
C SER A 142 -17.21 -5.64 21.59
N SER A 143 -17.12 -5.58 22.92
CA SER A 143 -16.89 -6.74 23.76
C SER A 143 -17.92 -6.71 24.88
N GLU A 144 -19.00 -7.46 24.66
CA GLU A 144 -19.84 -8.10 25.69
C GLU A 144 -20.28 -9.46 25.14
#